data_AF-A0A2N3FHP2-F1
#
_entry.id   AF-A0A2N3FHP2-F1
#
_cell.length_a   1.000
_cell.length_b   1.000
_cell.length_c   1.000
_cell.angle_alpha   90.00
_cell.angle_beta   90.00
_cell.angle_gamma   90.00
#
_symmetry.space_group_name_H-M   'P 1'
#
loop_
_entity.id
_entity.type
_entity.pdbx_description
1 polymer ?
#
loop_
_entity_poly.entity_id
_entity_poly.type
_entity_poly.pdbx_seq_one_letter_code
_entity_poly.pdbx_strand_id
1 'polypeptide(L)'
;MDASIVATASVAASSAISATASVGATDLASIISTVVPSIIASALPSIATTTAPVAETIVKVPLLYELTAAFFGGLSGATHADERRMDISGIVVLAIVNALGGGILRDVLLQNHGIAAFLNWRLLAVALAAALFGFFFSSNYRKLKRPFLYLDALSLGLFAVVGADKALSAGLNVIPAVLLGVVTSVGGGMIRDVLCSETPQIMRPGTLSASAAVLGSSLYVFLVTWANIVKPLALVASVLVTLTIRLIAVKRGWQAPMPVHLTMAPGRPWKFVRQNREAESGLPPTLAEMDETDVTEDTDS
;
A
#
# COMPACT_ATOMS: atom_id res chain seq x y z
N MET A 1 30.50 11.14 -64.00
CA MET A 1 30.73 12.05 -62.85
C MET A 1 29.77 11.58 -61.77
N ASP A 2 30.26 10.74 -60.87
CA ASP A 2 29.41 10.14 -59.84
C ASP A 2 29.22 11.15 -58.72
N ALA A 3 27.99 11.68 -58.60
CA ALA A 3 27.63 12.63 -57.55
C ALA A 3 27.31 11.87 -56.25
N SER A 4 28.21 11.93 -55.27
CA SER A 4 27.95 11.43 -53.92
C SER A 4 27.20 12.49 -53.10
N ILE A 5 25.96 12.20 -52.70
CA ILE A 5 25.18 13.06 -51.79
C ILE A 5 25.41 12.58 -50.35
N VAL A 6 25.95 13.45 -49.50
CA VAL A 6 26.12 13.20 -48.07
C VAL A 6 24.93 13.82 -47.33
N ALA A 7 24.10 12.99 -46.68
CA ALA A 7 22.98 13.46 -45.85
C ALA A 7 23.33 13.29 -44.37
N THR A 8 23.36 14.40 -43.62
CA THR A 8 23.59 14.42 -42.17
C THR A 8 22.29 14.72 -41.44
N ALA A 9 21.85 13.83 -40.55
CA ALA A 9 20.73 14.07 -39.63
C ALA A 9 21.27 14.36 -38.22
N SER A 10 20.73 15.38 -37.55
CA SER A 10 21.10 15.77 -36.18
C SER A 10 19.86 15.69 -35.30
N VAL A 11 19.88 14.86 -34.25
CA VAL A 11 18.82 14.76 -33.24
C VAL A 11 19.22 15.58 -32.02
N ALA A 12 18.31 16.41 -31.50
CA ALA A 12 18.56 17.44 -30.48
C ALA A 12 18.74 16.91 -29.04
N ALA A 13 19.33 15.72 -28.85
CA ALA A 13 19.72 15.20 -27.54
C ALA A 13 21.18 14.74 -27.59
N SER A 14 21.92 15.09 -26.53
CA SER A 14 23.38 15.11 -26.39
C SER A 14 24.13 13.83 -26.84
N SER A 15 24.32 13.65 -28.15
CA SER A 15 25.42 12.92 -28.81
C SER A 15 25.13 12.85 -30.31
N ALA A 16 25.92 13.52 -31.14
CA ALA A 16 25.76 13.49 -32.59
C ALA A 16 26.15 12.10 -33.13
N ILE A 17 25.17 11.35 -33.65
CA ILE A 17 25.42 10.11 -34.40
C ILE A 17 25.53 10.50 -35.87
N SER A 18 26.73 10.40 -36.44
CA SER A 18 26.96 10.65 -37.87
C SER A 18 26.89 9.33 -38.64
N ALA A 19 25.83 9.14 -39.43
CA ALA A 19 25.75 8.04 -40.39
C ALA A 19 26.05 8.56 -41.80
N THR A 20 26.93 7.89 -42.54
CA THR A 20 27.28 8.25 -43.93
C THR A 20 26.90 7.09 -44.84
N ALA A 21 26.04 7.35 -45.83
CA ALA A 21 25.70 6.39 -46.88
C ALA A 21 26.03 6.99 -48.24
N SER A 22 26.74 6.25 -49.10
CA SER A 22 27.01 6.62 -50.48
C SER A 22 26.21 5.73 -51.42
N VAL A 23 25.28 6.30 -52.19
CA VAL A 23 24.48 5.56 -53.18
C VAL A 23 24.63 6.22 -54.55
N GLY A 24 24.85 5.41 -55.58
CA GLY A 24 24.92 5.84 -56.98
C GLY A 24 23.57 6.34 -57.50
N ALA A 25 23.59 7.32 -58.39
CA ALA A 25 22.41 8.11 -58.79
C ALA A 25 21.25 7.26 -59.34
N THR A 26 20.24 7.02 -58.51
CA THR A 26 18.87 6.63 -58.91
C THR A 26 17.85 7.48 -58.15
N ASP A 27 16.72 7.76 -58.79
CA ASP A 27 15.64 8.68 -58.40
C ASP A 27 15.48 9.00 -56.90
N LEU A 28 15.19 10.26 -56.57
CA LEU A 28 14.98 10.74 -55.19
C LEU A 28 13.96 9.90 -54.39
N ALA A 29 12.95 9.34 -55.07
CA ALA A 29 11.97 8.45 -54.45
C ALA A 29 12.59 7.13 -53.93
N SER A 30 13.58 6.58 -54.66
CA SER A 30 14.29 5.36 -54.27
C SER A 30 15.18 5.58 -53.04
N ILE A 31 15.83 6.75 -52.97
CA ILE A 31 16.69 7.16 -51.86
C ILE A 31 15.86 7.34 -50.58
N ILE A 32 14.70 8.01 -50.67
CA ILE A 32 13.81 8.20 -49.53
C ILE A 32 13.28 6.84 -49.02
N SER A 33 12.93 5.93 -49.93
CA SER A 33 12.41 4.61 -49.57
C SER A 33 13.44 3.67 -48.91
N THR A 34 14.74 3.80 -49.23
CA THR A 34 15.78 2.85 -48.76
C THR A 34 16.66 3.41 -47.66
N VAL A 35 16.98 4.70 -47.70
CA VAL A 35 17.89 5.34 -46.75
C VAL A 35 17.17 5.73 -45.47
N VAL A 36 15.93 6.22 -45.55
CA VAL A 36 15.17 6.68 -44.37
C VAL A 36 14.91 5.54 -43.36
N PRO A 37 14.48 4.32 -43.77
CA PRO A 37 14.31 3.21 -42.83
C PRO A 37 15.63 2.79 -42.17
N SER A 38 16.73 2.84 -42.93
CA SER A 38 18.06 2.43 -42.46
C SER A 38 18.64 3.42 -41.44
N ILE A 39 18.45 4.73 -41.67
CA ILE A 39 18.87 5.77 -40.71
C ILE A 39 18.00 5.71 -39.44
N ILE A 40 16.67 5.53 -39.58
CA ILE A 40 15.77 5.35 -38.43
C ILE A 40 16.18 4.10 -37.62
N ALA A 41 16.48 2.98 -38.28
CA ALA A 41 16.96 1.76 -37.63
C ALA A 41 18.31 1.96 -36.92
N SER A 42 19.19 2.81 -37.45
CA SER A 42 20.50 3.11 -36.84
C SER A 42 20.45 4.15 -35.71
N ALA A 43 19.41 4.98 -35.67
CA ALA A 43 19.20 6.00 -34.64
C ALA A 43 18.34 5.49 -33.46
N LEU A 44 17.67 4.35 -33.63
CA LEU A 44 17.09 3.58 -32.53
C LEU A 44 18.24 2.97 -31.70
N PRO A 45 18.28 3.13 -30.38
CA PRO A 45 19.35 2.59 -29.55
C PRO A 45 19.40 1.07 -29.68
N SER A 46 20.58 0.56 -30.07
CA SER A 46 20.89 -0.85 -30.34
C SER A 46 20.87 -1.77 -29.10
N ILE A 47 20.01 -1.54 -28.11
CA ILE A 47 19.84 -2.43 -26.94
C ILE A 47 18.66 -3.37 -27.18
N ALA A 48 18.69 -4.12 -28.28
CA ALA A 48 17.82 -5.26 -28.50
C ALA A 48 18.36 -6.11 -29.65
N THR A 49 19.31 -6.99 -29.36
CA THR A 49 19.41 -8.37 -29.86
C THR A 49 20.73 -8.96 -29.36
N THR A 50 20.73 -9.52 -28.16
CA THR A 50 21.60 -10.67 -27.87
C THR A 50 20.69 -11.87 -27.70
N THR A 51 20.74 -12.72 -28.72
CA THR A 51 20.30 -14.11 -28.72
C THR A 51 21.17 -14.90 -27.74
N ALA A 52 20.76 -14.95 -26.48
CA ALA A 52 21.05 -16.08 -25.61
C ALA A 52 19.71 -16.79 -25.37
N PRO A 53 19.61 -18.12 -25.47
CA PRO A 53 18.45 -18.84 -24.95
C PRO A 53 18.51 -18.71 -23.42
N VAL A 54 18.02 -17.59 -22.91
CA VAL A 54 17.75 -17.45 -21.49
C VAL A 54 16.59 -18.38 -21.24
N ALA A 55 16.90 -19.53 -20.64
CA ALA A 55 15.94 -20.45 -20.08
C ALA A 55 14.79 -19.66 -19.46
N GLU A 56 13.55 -19.96 -19.88
CA GLU A 56 12.32 -19.45 -19.29
C GLU A 56 12.30 -19.74 -17.79
N THR A 57 12.96 -18.89 -17.01
CA THR A 57 12.73 -18.84 -15.58
C THR A 57 11.66 -17.78 -15.39
N ILE A 58 10.43 -18.16 -15.75
CA ILE A 58 9.23 -17.37 -15.47
C ILE A 58 9.08 -17.30 -13.95
N VAL A 59 9.66 -16.28 -13.35
CA VAL A 59 9.22 -15.76 -12.05
C VAL A 59 9.18 -14.23 -12.12
N LYS A 60 8.24 -13.71 -12.92
CA LYS A 60 7.72 -12.34 -12.76
C LYS A 60 6.86 -12.33 -11.49
N VAL A 61 7.40 -11.85 -10.38
CA VAL A 61 6.68 -11.86 -9.10
C VAL A 61 5.66 -10.74 -8.82
N PRO A 62 5.21 -9.82 -9.70
CA PRO A 62 4.26 -8.80 -9.24
C PRO A 62 2.78 -9.23 -9.23
N LEU A 63 2.37 -10.28 -9.96
CA LEU A 63 0.94 -10.63 -10.04
C LEU A 63 0.47 -11.55 -8.90
N LEU A 64 1.27 -12.57 -8.54
CA LEU A 64 0.83 -13.58 -7.57
C LEU A 64 0.64 -12.96 -6.18
N TYR A 65 1.59 -12.11 -5.76
CA TYR A 65 1.48 -11.42 -4.47
C TYR A 65 0.35 -10.41 -4.44
N GLU A 66 0.12 -9.67 -5.53
CA GLU A 66 -0.99 -8.74 -5.64
C GLU A 66 -2.34 -9.47 -5.57
N LEU A 67 -2.46 -10.65 -6.19
CA LEU A 67 -3.64 -11.52 -6.05
C LEU A 67 -3.81 -11.99 -4.60
N THR A 68 -2.76 -12.47 -3.94
CA THR A 68 -2.86 -12.89 -2.54
C THR A 68 -3.24 -11.72 -1.62
N ALA A 69 -2.65 -10.54 -1.83
CA ALA A 69 -2.96 -9.33 -1.07
C ALA A 69 -4.43 -8.93 -1.25
N ALA A 70 -4.91 -8.92 -2.49
CA ALA A 70 -6.30 -8.64 -2.83
C ALA A 70 -7.25 -9.68 -2.23
N PHE A 71 -6.89 -10.97 -2.21
CA PHE A 71 -7.69 -12.01 -1.58
C PHE A 71 -7.84 -11.79 -0.07
N PHE A 72 -6.72 -11.62 0.65
CA PHE A 72 -6.75 -11.43 2.10
C PHE A 72 -7.38 -10.09 2.50
N GLY A 73 -7.13 -9.03 1.72
CA GLY A 73 -7.81 -7.75 1.88
C GLY A 73 -9.31 -7.87 1.64
N GLY A 74 -9.73 -8.54 0.57
CA GLY A 74 -11.14 -8.79 0.28
C GLY A 74 -11.82 -9.61 1.37
N LEU A 75 -11.14 -10.61 1.91
CA LEU A 75 -11.66 -11.44 3.00
C LEU A 75 -11.81 -10.62 4.29
N SER A 76 -10.83 -9.77 4.62
CA SER A 76 -10.94 -8.80 5.72
C SER A 76 -12.13 -7.85 5.52
N GLY A 77 -12.35 -7.37 4.29
CA GLY A 77 -13.50 -6.51 3.95
C GLY A 77 -14.83 -7.24 4.11
N ALA A 78 -14.94 -8.46 3.60
CA ALA A 78 -16.12 -9.30 3.70
C ALA A 78 -16.49 -9.60 5.16
N THR A 79 -15.49 -9.95 5.99
CA THR A 79 -15.73 -10.18 7.43
C THR A 79 -16.16 -8.90 8.16
N HIS A 80 -15.67 -7.73 7.75
CA HIS A 80 -16.08 -6.47 8.35
C HIS A 80 -17.52 -6.08 7.96
N ALA A 81 -17.95 -6.37 6.73
CA ALA A 81 -19.34 -6.18 6.31
C ALA A 81 -20.29 -7.10 7.10
N ASP A 82 -19.87 -8.34 7.35
CA ASP A 82 -20.60 -9.30 8.17
C ASP A 82 -20.72 -8.85 9.64
N GLU A 83 -19.66 -8.26 10.22
CA GLU A 83 -19.69 -7.62 11.55
C GLU A 83 -20.77 -6.52 11.66
N ARG A 84 -21.09 -5.89 10.53
CA ARG A 84 -22.08 -4.82 10.43
C ARG A 84 -23.45 -5.30 9.96
N ARG A 85 -23.66 -6.63 9.85
CA ARG A 85 -24.92 -7.26 9.40
C ARG A 85 -25.40 -6.69 8.05
N MET A 86 -24.47 -6.41 7.15
CA MET A 86 -24.78 -5.97 5.80
C MET A 86 -25.35 -7.13 4.98
N ASP A 87 -26.11 -6.81 3.94
CA ASP A 87 -26.64 -7.79 2.99
C ASP A 87 -25.53 -8.32 2.06
N ILE A 88 -25.89 -9.27 1.19
CA ILE A 88 -24.92 -9.88 0.27
C ILE A 88 -24.29 -8.84 -0.66
N SER A 89 -25.05 -7.80 -1.05
CA SER A 89 -24.53 -6.73 -1.90
C SER A 89 -23.50 -5.90 -1.13
N GLY A 90 -23.76 -5.57 0.13
CA GLY A 90 -22.81 -4.91 1.03
C GLY A 90 -21.52 -5.70 1.23
N ILE A 91 -21.60 -7.01 1.46
CA ILE A 91 -20.42 -7.88 1.60
C ILE A 91 -19.56 -7.85 0.33
N VAL A 92 -20.18 -7.98 -0.84
CA VAL A 92 -19.47 -7.96 -2.13
C VAL A 92 -18.80 -6.61 -2.37
N VAL A 93 -19.54 -5.51 -2.18
CA VAL A 93 -19.01 -4.16 -2.38
C VAL A 93 -17.84 -3.88 -1.44
N LEU A 94 -17.99 -4.18 -0.15
CA LEU A 94 -16.95 -3.89 0.84
C LEU A 94 -15.70 -4.75 0.64
N ALA A 95 -15.87 -6.01 0.23
CA ALA A 95 -14.76 -6.89 -0.14
C ALA A 95 -13.99 -6.36 -1.37
N ILE A 96 -14.69 -5.95 -2.43
CA ILE A 96 -14.06 -5.41 -3.64
C ILE A 96 -13.30 -4.12 -3.32
N VAL A 97 -13.93 -3.21 -2.58
CA VAL A 97 -13.32 -1.92 -2.22
C VAL A 97 -12.10 -2.13 -1.32
N ASN A 98 -12.16 -3.03 -0.34
CA ASN A 98 -11.00 -3.30 0.53
C ASN A 98 -9.87 -4.03 -0.23
N ALA A 99 -10.21 -4.94 -1.15
CA ALA A 99 -9.24 -5.69 -1.96
C ALA A 99 -8.51 -4.82 -2.99
N LEU A 100 -9.23 -3.91 -3.66
CA LEU A 100 -8.71 -3.17 -4.81
C LEU A 100 -8.41 -1.70 -4.48
N GLY A 101 -9.06 -1.12 -3.47
CA GLY A 101 -8.99 0.31 -3.17
C GLY A 101 -7.56 0.81 -2.91
N GLY A 102 -6.74 0.06 -2.17
CA GLY A 102 -5.34 0.40 -1.94
C GLY A 102 -4.51 0.39 -3.23
N GLY A 103 -4.71 -0.61 -4.09
CA GLY A 103 -4.06 -0.72 -5.39
C GLY A 103 -4.50 0.37 -6.38
N ILE A 104 -5.78 0.72 -6.39
CA ILE A 104 -6.32 1.83 -7.19
C ILE A 104 -5.70 3.15 -6.74
N LEU A 105 -5.66 3.41 -5.43
CA LEU A 105 -5.06 4.63 -4.89
C LEU A 105 -3.58 4.75 -5.28
N ARG A 106 -2.82 3.67 -5.17
CA ARG A 106 -1.43 3.58 -5.65
C ARG A 106 -1.30 3.88 -7.14
N ASP A 107 -2.12 3.24 -7.96
CA ASP A 107 -2.01 3.35 -9.42
C ASP A 107 -2.39 4.77 -9.90
N VAL A 108 -3.38 5.40 -9.26
CA VAL A 108 -3.73 6.81 -9.49
C VAL A 108 -2.57 7.73 -9.12
N LEU A 109 -1.90 7.49 -7.99
CA LEU A 109 -0.74 8.29 -7.57
C LEU A 109 0.48 8.10 -8.48
N LEU A 110 0.66 6.92 -9.08
CA LEU A 110 1.77 6.65 -10.00
C LEU A 110 1.57 7.24 -11.40
N GLN A 111 0.34 7.49 -11.83
CA GLN A 111 -0.03 8.10 -13.13
C GLN A 111 0.58 7.46 -14.40
N ASN A 112 1.27 6.31 -14.31
CA ASN A 112 2.16 5.84 -15.38
C ASN A 112 1.62 4.61 -16.15
N HIS A 113 0.80 3.75 -15.54
CA HIS A 113 0.46 2.42 -16.10
C HIS A 113 -1.04 2.07 -16.15
N GLY A 114 -1.92 3.05 -15.92
CA GLY A 114 -3.35 2.79 -15.75
C GLY A 114 -3.66 2.03 -14.46
N ILE A 115 -4.94 1.76 -14.23
CA ILE A 115 -5.41 1.15 -12.97
C ILE A 115 -5.40 -0.38 -13.13
N ALA A 116 -4.52 -1.06 -12.38
CA ALA A 116 -4.31 -2.51 -12.49
C ALA A 116 -5.58 -3.33 -12.24
N ALA A 117 -6.47 -2.81 -11.37
CA ALA A 117 -7.77 -3.41 -11.07
C ALA A 117 -8.67 -3.58 -12.30
N PHE A 118 -8.61 -2.64 -13.26
CA PHE A 118 -9.40 -2.70 -14.49
C PHE A 118 -8.67 -3.42 -15.63
N LEU A 119 -7.34 -3.40 -15.61
CA LEU A 119 -6.52 -4.07 -16.63
C LEU A 119 -6.48 -5.59 -16.42
N ASN A 120 -6.56 -6.06 -15.17
CA ASN A 120 -6.44 -7.48 -14.83
C ASN A 120 -7.74 -8.02 -14.23
N TRP A 121 -8.54 -8.69 -15.05
CA TRP A 121 -9.79 -9.35 -14.59
C TRP A 121 -9.57 -10.31 -13.40
N ARG A 122 -8.36 -10.87 -13.28
CA ARG A 122 -7.96 -11.77 -12.20
C ARG A 122 -8.03 -11.11 -10.82
N LEU A 123 -7.70 -9.82 -10.70
CA LEU A 123 -7.78 -9.10 -9.42
C LEU A 123 -9.24 -8.96 -8.97
N LEU A 124 -10.13 -8.62 -9.90
CA LEU A 124 -11.55 -8.56 -9.65
C LEU A 124 -12.13 -9.94 -9.31
N ALA A 125 -11.74 -10.98 -10.04
CA ALA A 125 -12.17 -12.36 -9.78
C ALA A 125 -11.76 -12.84 -8.39
N VAL A 126 -10.54 -12.52 -7.94
CA VAL A 126 -10.06 -12.87 -6.60
C VAL A 126 -10.79 -12.08 -5.50
N ALA A 127 -11.09 -10.80 -5.74
CA ALA A 127 -11.89 -10.02 -4.81
C ALA A 127 -13.32 -10.60 -4.65
N LEU A 128 -13.94 -11.02 -5.76
CA LEU A 128 -15.23 -11.71 -5.75
C LEU A 128 -15.16 -13.07 -5.06
N ALA A 129 -14.10 -13.83 -5.30
CA ALA A 129 -13.87 -15.10 -4.63
C ALA A 129 -13.72 -14.91 -3.11
N ALA A 130 -13.02 -13.85 -2.67
CA ALA A 130 -12.89 -13.51 -1.26
C ALA A 130 -14.24 -13.10 -0.64
N ALA A 131 -15.07 -12.35 -1.36
CA ALA A 131 -16.42 -12.01 -0.94
C ALA A 131 -17.31 -13.26 -0.75
N LEU A 132 -17.28 -14.17 -1.73
CA LEU A 132 -18.03 -15.42 -1.69
C LEU A 132 -17.57 -16.30 -0.52
N PHE A 133 -16.25 -16.38 -0.31
CA PHE A 133 -15.67 -17.11 0.80
C PHE A 133 -16.09 -16.52 2.14
N GLY A 134 -16.04 -15.20 2.28
CA GLY A 134 -16.52 -14.48 3.46
C GLY A 134 -18.01 -14.70 3.73
N PHE A 135 -18.83 -14.71 2.70
CA PHE A 135 -20.27 -14.98 2.80
C PHE A 135 -20.58 -16.40 3.31
N PHE A 136 -19.93 -17.43 2.76
CA PHE A 136 -20.17 -18.81 3.21
C PHE A 136 -19.62 -19.10 4.62
N PHE A 137 -18.49 -18.47 4.99
CA PHE A 137 -17.87 -18.67 6.31
C PHE A 137 -18.35 -17.70 7.41
N SER A 138 -19.27 -16.78 7.09
CA SER A 138 -19.86 -15.78 8.02
C SER A 138 -20.59 -16.43 9.21
N SER A 139 -21.18 -17.62 9.02
CA SER A 139 -22.02 -18.30 10.03
C SER A 139 -21.33 -18.51 11.41
N ASN A 140 -19.99 -18.49 11.47
CA ASN A 140 -19.22 -18.73 12.69
C ASN A 140 -18.72 -17.46 13.41
N TYR A 141 -19.33 -16.30 13.11
CA TYR A 141 -19.00 -14.93 13.52
C TYR A 141 -18.34 -14.75 14.91
N ARG A 142 -18.90 -15.34 15.97
CA ARG A 142 -18.39 -15.11 17.34
C ARG A 142 -16.98 -15.65 17.58
N LYS A 143 -16.48 -16.55 16.72
CA LYS A 143 -15.10 -17.06 16.74
C LYS A 143 -14.16 -16.30 15.79
N LEU A 144 -14.66 -15.41 14.93
CA LEU A 144 -13.91 -14.79 13.84
C LEU A 144 -13.13 -13.50 14.20
N LYS A 145 -13.31 -12.94 15.42
CA LYS A 145 -12.56 -11.75 15.85
C LYS A 145 -11.04 -11.92 15.80
N ARG A 146 -10.54 -13.11 16.13
CA ARG A 146 -9.11 -13.43 16.07
C ARG A 146 -8.60 -13.52 14.62
N PRO A 147 -9.16 -14.37 13.73
CA PRO A 147 -8.69 -14.45 12.34
C PRO A 147 -8.79 -13.14 11.59
N PHE A 148 -9.79 -12.28 11.85
CA PHE A 148 -9.88 -10.94 11.25
C PHE A 148 -8.58 -10.14 11.44
N LEU A 149 -8.03 -10.13 12.67
CA LEU A 149 -6.79 -9.41 12.95
C LEU A 149 -5.59 -9.97 12.17
N TYR A 150 -5.50 -11.28 12.02
CA TYR A 150 -4.43 -11.92 11.25
C TYR A 150 -4.55 -11.61 9.76
N LEU A 151 -5.77 -11.69 9.21
CA LEU A 151 -6.05 -11.38 7.81
C LEU A 151 -5.69 -9.93 7.49
N ASP A 152 -6.13 -9.00 8.34
CA ASP A 152 -5.87 -7.58 8.16
C ASP A 152 -4.37 -7.26 8.32
N ALA A 153 -3.66 -7.91 9.26
CA ALA A 153 -2.22 -7.75 9.41
C ALA A 153 -1.44 -8.29 8.21
N LEU A 154 -1.87 -9.42 7.65
CA LEU A 154 -1.24 -10.06 6.51
C LEU A 154 -1.48 -9.26 5.22
N SER A 155 -2.71 -8.80 4.97
CA SER A 155 -3.00 -7.94 3.80
C SER A 155 -2.28 -6.61 3.90
N LEU A 156 -2.21 -6.01 5.09
CA LEU A 156 -1.46 -4.78 5.35
C LEU A 156 0.03 -4.95 4.94
N GLY A 157 0.68 -6.03 5.41
CA GLY A 157 2.08 -6.31 5.06
C GLY A 157 2.29 -6.56 3.57
N LEU A 158 1.42 -7.35 2.93
CA LEU A 158 1.52 -7.62 1.50
C LEU A 158 1.36 -6.35 0.66
N PHE A 159 0.35 -5.53 0.93
CA PHE A 159 0.14 -4.29 0.18
C PHE A 159 1.25 -3.26 0.42
N ALA A 160 1.80 -3.20 1.64
CA ALA A 160 2.95 -2.35 1.95
C ALA A 160 4.14 -2.66 1.04
N VAL A 161 4.49 -3.95 0.94
CA VAL A 161 5.62 -4.39 0.14
C VAL A 161 5.32 -4.30 -1.37
N VAL A 162 4.16 -4.75 -1.83
CA VAL A 162 3.79 -4.70 -3.26
C VAL A 162 3.71 -3.25 -3.75
N GLY A 163 3.21 -2.33 -2.91
CA GLY A 163 3.19 -0.90 -3.20
C GLY A 163 4.60 -0.32 -3.30
N ALA A 164 5.49 -0.68 -2.37
CA ALA A 164 6.88 -0.24 -2.40
C ALA A 164 7.67 -0.79 -3.61
N ASP A 165 7.49 -2.08 -3.97
CA ASP A 165 8.14 -2.66 -5.16
C ASP A 165 7.66 -2.00 -6.46
N LYS A 166 6.37 -1.71 -6.59
CA LYS A 166 5.87 -0.98 -7.77
C LYS A 166 6.40 0.45 -7.82
N ALA A 167 6.52 1.13 -6.67
CA ALA A 167 7.11 2.46 -6.63
C ALA A 167 8.59 2.44 -7.07
N LEU A 168 9.38 1.51 -6.55
CA LEU A 168 10.78 1.34 -6.97
C LEU A 168 10.88 0.99 -8.46
N SER A 169 10.00 0.11 -8.95
CA SER A 169 9.95 -0.28 -10.37
C SER A 169 9.51 0.86 -11.28
N ALA A 170 8.75 1.83 -10.77
CA ALA A 170 8.40 3.06 -11.46
C ALA A 170 9.51 4.14 -11.40
N GLY A 171 10.68 3.82 -10.83
CA GLY A 171 11.84 4.72 -10.79
C GLY A 171 11.77 5.77 -9.67
N LEU A 172 10.89 5.61 -8.69
CA LEU A 172 10.84 6.51 -7.53
C LEU A 172 11.99 6.25 -6.56
N ASN A 173 12.45 7.32 -5.90
CA ASN A 173 13.44 7.26 -4.83
C ASN A 173 12.92 6.52 -3.58
N VAL A 174 13.82 6.21 -2.65
CA VAL A 174 13.55 5.46 -1.40
C VAL A 174 12.36 6.03 -0.61
N ILE A 175 12.35 7.33 -0.33
CA ILE A 175 11.32 7.98 0.49
C ILE A 175 9.92 7.87 -0.14
N PRO A 176 9.69 8.31 -1.40
CA PRO A 176 8.38 8.17 -2.02
C PRO A 176 7.98 6.70 -2.23
N ALA A 177 8.93 5.77 -2.38
CA ALA A 177 8.61 4.34 -2.44
C ALA A 177 8.04 3.80 -1.12
N VAL A 178 8.64 4.17 0.01
CA VAL A 178 8.11 3.83 1.34
C VAL A 178 6.73 4.45 1.55
N LEU A 179 6.57 5.74 1.22
CA LEU A 179 5.29 6.44 1.35
C LEU A 179 4.19 5.74 0.55
N LEU A 180 4.47 5.41 -0.71
CA LEU A 180 3.49 4.77 -1.58
C LEU A 180 3.15 3.35 -1.10
N GLY A 181 4.12 2.60 -0.58
CA GLY A 181 3.88 1.34 0.11
C GLY A 181 2.88 1.49 1.26
N VAL A 182 3.12 2.44 2.15
CA VAL A 182 2.23 2.72 3.29
C VAL A 182 0.83 3.10 2.82
N VAL A 183 0.71 4.02 1.85
CA VAL A 183 -0.58 4.47 1.31
C VAL A 183 -1.35 3.31 0.68
N THR A 184 -0.67 2.45 -0.10
CA THR A 184 -1.28 1.25 -0.70
C THR A 184 -1.80 0.31 0.39
N SER A 185 -1.02 0.15 1.46
CA SER A 185 -1.31 -0.73 2.58
C SER A 185 -2.53 -0.32 3.38
N VAL A 186 -2.61 0.95 3.77
CA VAL A 186 -3.71 1.47 4.60
C VAL A 186 -4.93 1.87 3.76
N GLY A 187 -4.73 2.20 2.49
CA GLY A 187 -5.76 2.80 1.63
C GLY A 187 -7.03 1.94 1.51
N GLY A 188 -6.89 0.62 1.33
CA GLY A 188 -8.05 -0.29 1.27
C GLY A 188 -8.88 -0.24 2.55
N GLY A 189 -8.23 -0.40 3.71
CA GLY A 189 -8.87 -0.37 5.01
C GLY A 189 -9.46 0.99 5.35
N MET A 190 -8.80 2.08 4.96
CA MET A 190 -9.34 3.43 5.13
C MET A 190 -10.65 3.63 4.36
N ILE A 191 -10.70 3.22 3.09
CA ILE A 191 -11.92 3.37 2.28
C ILE A 191 -13.04 2.49 2.89
N ARG A 192 -12.73 1.26 3.30
CA ARG A 192 -13.68 0.38 4.01
C ARG A 192 -14.26 1.05 5.25
N ASP A 193 -13.41 1.59 6.11
CA ASP A 193 -13.83 2.19 7.37
C ASP A 193 -14.70 3.44 7.12
N VAL A 194 -14.35 4.28 6.14
CA VAL A 194 -15.16 5.44 5.75
C VAL A 194 -16.52 5.02 5.21
N LEU A 195 -16.59 3.98 4.37
CA LEU A 195 -17.86 3.45 3.86
C LEU A 195 -18.77 2.90 4.98
N CYS A 196 -18.17 2.43 6.08
CA CYS A 196 -18.90 1.97 7.27
C CYS A 196 -19.25 3.12 8.23
N SER A 197 -19.02 4.38 7.86
CA SER A 197 -19.18 5.56 8.74
C SER A 197 -18.35 5.48 10.02
N GLU A 198 -17.16 4.87 9.94
CA GLU A 198 -16.25 4.70 11.07
C GLU A 198 -14.99 5.55 10.92
N THR A 199 -14.41 5.95 12.05
CA THR A 199 -13.06 6.53 12.04
C THR A 199 -12.07 5.47 11.57
N PRO A 200 -11.25 5.74 10.53
CA PRO A 200 -10.28 4.78 10.01
C PRO A 200 -9.33 4.26 11.09
N GLN A 201 -9.01 2.97 11.09
CA GLN A 201 -8.13 2.36 12.10
C GLN A 201 -6.81 3.11 12.24
N ILE A 202 -6.27 3.61 11.12
CA ILE A 202 -5.02 4.37 11.07
C ILE A 202 -5.06 5.69 11.87
N MET A 203 -6.24 6.27 12.04
CA MET A 203 -6.46 7.50 12.78
C MET A 203 -6.92 7.24 14.23
N ARG A 204 -7.17 5.98 14.59
CA ARG A 204 -7.57 5.63 15.95
C ARG A 204 -6.35 5.62 16.88
N PRO A 205 -6.46 6.26 18.07
CA PRO A 205 -5.45 6.14 19.10
C PRO A 205 -5.18 4.67 19.41
N GLY A 206 -3.91 4.28 19.39
CA GLY A 206 -3.50 2.98 19.89
C GLY A 206 -3.29 1.86 18.86
N THR A 207 -3.53 2.06 17.55
CA THR A 207 -3.17 1.02 16.56
C THR A 207 -1.84 1.33 15.89
N LEU A 208 -0.87 0.41 16.01
CA LEU A 208 0.46 0.53 15.37
C LEU A 208 0.45 0.10 13.89
N SER A 209 -0.69 0.26 13.20
CA SER A 209 -0.83 -0.14 11.79
C SER A 209 0.02 0.75 10.87
N ALA A 210 0.05 2.07 11.13
CA ALA A 210 0.89 3.03 10.37
C ALA A 210 2.37 2.67 10.48
N SER A 211 2.85 2.54 11.72
CA SER A 211 4.26 2.27 12.00
C SER A 211 4.67 0.90 11.50
N ALA A 212 3.81 -0.12 11.60
CA ALA A 212 4.08 -1.45 11.05
C ALA A 212 4.18 -1.42 9.50
N ALA A 213 3.33 -0.65 8.82
CA ALA A 213 3.39 -0.47 7.37
C ALA A 213 4.64 0.31 6.95
N VAL A 214 5.01 1.36 7.70
CA VAL A 214 6.24 2.14 7.48
C VAL A 214 7.46 1.24 7.64
N LEU A 215 7.56 0.50 8.74
CA LEU A 215 8.67 -0.42 8.99
C LEU A 215 8.77 -1.52 7.95
N GLY A 216 7.64 -2.13 7.56
CA GLY A 216 7.61 -3.16 6.50
C GLY A 216 8.08 -2.64 5.14
N SER A 217 7.55 -1.49 4.72
CA SER A 217 7.92 -0.86 3.46
C SER A 217 9.37 -0.41 3.48
N SER A 218 9.83 0.19 4.58
CA SER A 218 11.22 0.65 4.74
C SER A 218 12.20 -0.51 4.73
N LEU A 219 11.86 -1.59 5.43
CA LEU A 219 12.67 -2.80 5.44
C LEU A 219 12.75 -3.43 4.04
N TYR A 220 11.62 -3.50 3.33
CA TYR A 220 11.62 -4.02 1.95
C TYR A 220 12.52 -3.19 1.03
N VAL A 221 12.33 -1.87 1.04
CA VAL A 221 13.16 -0.97 0.22
C VAL A 221 14.63 -1.15 0.61
N PHE A 222 14.94 -1.22 1.91
CA PHE A 222 16.31 -1.40 2.37
C PHE A 222 16.96 -2.70 1.89
N LEU A 223 16.23 -3.82 1.98
CA LEU A 223 16.72 -5.13 1.55
C LEU A 223 16.98 -5.19 0.04
N VAL A 224 16.16 -4.50 -0.74
CA VAL A 224 16.27 -4.49 -2.20
C VAL A 224 17.34 -3.51 -2.67
N THR A 225 17.42 -2.29 -2.11
CA THR A 225 18.34 -1.26 -2.62
C THR A 225 19.75 -1.37 -2.08
N TRP A 226 19.93 -1.67 -0.78
CA TRP A 226 21.26 -1.70 -0.16
C TRP A 226 21.80 -3.10 0.06
N ALA A 227 20.96 -4.05 0.47
CA ALA A 227 21.40 -5.42 0.72
C ALA A 227 21.41 -6.30 -0.55
N ASN A 228 20.84 -5.80 -1.67
CA ASN A 228 20.74 -6.48 -2.96
C ASN A 228 20.21 -7.93 -2.86
N ILE A 229 19.25 -8.14 -1.97
CA ILE A 229 18.61 -9.45 -1.74
C ILE A 229 17.60 -9.73 -2.84
N VAL A 230 17.45 -11.01 -3.21
CA VAL A 230 16.42 -11.44 -4.17
C VAL A 230 15.03 -10.99 -3.72
N LYS A 231 14.30 -10.32 -4.64
CA LYS A 231 12.96 -9.76 -4.41
C LYS A 231 11.97 -10.65 -3.64
N PRO A 232 11.79 -11.96 -3.97
CA PRO A 232 10.82 -12.79 -3.25
C PRO A 232 11.20 -13.00 -1.78
N LEU A 233 12.49 -13.13 -1.46
CA LEU A 233 12.94 -13.31 -0.08
C LEU A 233 12.79 -12.02 0.73
N ALA A 234 13.14 -10.88 0.12
CA ALA A 234 12.92 -9.57 0.72
C ALA A 234 11.44 -9.33 1.03
N LEU A 235 10.55 -9.75 0.13
CA LEU A 235 9.11 -9.61 0.33
C LEU A 235 8.61 -10.44 1.52
N VAL A 236 8.94 -11.73 1.55
CA VAL A 236 8.51 -12.62 2.65
C VAL A 236 9.06 -12.12 3.99
N ALA A 237 10.33 -11.71 4.04
CA ALA A 237 10.94 -11.17 5.24
C ALA A 237 10.21 -9.91 5.74
N SER A 238 9.94 -8.95 4.85
CA SER A 238 9.25 -7.71 5.20
C SER A 238 7.80 -7.93 5.64
N VAL A 239 7.06 -8.81 4.97
CA VAL A 239 5.69 -9.16 5.36
C VAL A 239 5.67 -9.82 6.74
N LEU A 240 6.60 -10.74 7.01
CA LEU A 240 6.73 -11.39 8.32
C LEU A 240 7.07 -10.37 9.41
N VAL A 241 7.92 -9.39 9.14
CA VAL A 241 8.24 -8.32 10.09
C VAL A 241 7.02 -7.46 10.38
N THR A 242 6.28 -7.02 9.35
CA THR A 242 5.04 -6.26 9.56
C THR A 242 4.02 -7.06 10.37
N LEU A 243 3.84 -8.33 10.06
CA LEU A 243 2.90 -9.22 10.74
C LEU A 243 3.29 -9.44 12.20
N THR A 244 4.57 -9.73 12.48
CA THR A 244 5.06 -9.94 13.86
C THR A 244 4.92 -8.68 14.70
N ILE A 245 5.29 -7.50 14.16
CA ILE A 245 5.10 -6.22 14.84
C ILE A 245 3.62 -6.03 15.18
N ARG A 246 2.72 -6.29 14.24
CA ARG A 246 1.29 -6.09 14.44
C ARG A 246 0.69 -7.05 15.47
N LEU A 247 1.11 -8.32 15.45
CA LEU A 247 0.66 -9.30 16.46
C LEU A 247 1.20 -8.99 17.85
N ILE A 248 2.47 -8.57 17.96
CA ILE A 248 3.06 -8.18 19.24
C ILE A 248 2.37 -6.93 19.78
N ALA A 249 2.13 -5.94 18.91
CA ALA A 249 1.44 -4.71 19.28
C ALA A 249 0.05 -5.00 19.88
N VAL A 250 -0.73 -5.87 19.24
CA VAL A 250 -2.06 -6.22 19.75
C VAL A 250 -1.98 -7.08 21.00
N LYS A 251 -1.07 -8.06 21.08
CA LYS A 251 -0.92 -8.91 22.26
C LYS A 251 -0.46 -8.15 23.50
N ARG A 252 0.40 -7.14 23.32
CA ARG A 252 0.94 -6.31 24.41
C ARG A 252 0.12 -5.04 24.68
N GLY A 253 -0.95 -4.79 23.90
CA GLY A 253 -1.73 -3.57 24.00
C GLY A 253 -0.90 -2.31 23.77
N TRP A 254 0.08 -2.36 22.86
CA TRP A 254 0.92 -1.21 22.56
C TRP A 254 0.08 -0.13 21.89
N GLN A 255 0.01 1.03 22.54
CA GLN A 255 -0.73 2.17 22.04
C GLN A 255 0.22 3.30 21.63
N ALA A 256 -0.06 3.94 20.50
CA ALA A 256 0.63 5.16 20.11
C ALA A 256 0.32 6.29 21.13
N PRO A 257 1.29 7.17 21.43
CA PRO A 257 1.10 8.25 22.39
C PRO A 257 -0.01 9.20 21.93
N MET A 258 -0.91 9.57 22.84
CA MET A 258 -1.94 10.58 22.60
C MET A 258 -1.34 11.99 22.67
N PRO A 259 -1.90 12.99 21.96
CA PRO A 259 -1.47 14.37 22.07
C PRO A 259 -1.50 14.83 23.54
N VAL A 260 -0.35 15.22 24.07
CA VAL A 260 -0.24 15.80 25.40
C VAL A 260 -0.66 17.27 25.28
N HIS A 261 -1.81 17.62 25.88
CA HIS A 261 -2.24 19.00 25.96
C HIS A 261 -1.27 19.77 26.88
N LEU A 262 -0.38 20.55 26.28
CA LEU A 262 0.59 21.39 27.00
C LEU A 262 -0.06 22.59 27.73
N THR A 263 -1.39 22.73 27.69
CA THR A 263 -2.14 23.83 28.32
C THR A 263 -2.61 23.52 29.75
N MET A 264 -2.38 22.32 30.27
CA MET A 264 -2.60 22.04 31.69
C MET A 264 -1.30 22.24 32.46
N ALA A 265 -1.33 23.17 33.43
CA ALA A 265 -0.33 23.34 34.48
C ALA A 265 0.08 21.98 35.08
N PRO A 266 1.31 21.81 35.61
CA PRO A 266 1.85 20.50 36.00
C PRO A 266 1.13 19.91 37.22
N GLY A 267 -0.05 19.34 36.98
CA GLY A 267 -0.83 18.58 37.93
C GLY A 267 -0.60 17.08 37.70
N ARG A 268 0.24 16.50 38.55
CA ARG A 268 0.43 15.06 38.84
C ARG A 268 -0.26 14.07 37.86
N PRO A 269 0.48 13.48 36.89
CA PRO A 269 -0.08 12.70 35.78
C PRO A 269 -0.75 11.36 36.19
N TRP A 270 -0.64 10.93 37.44
CA TRP A 270 -1.16 9.64 37.89
C TRP A 270 -2.64 9.64 38.29
N LYS A 271 -3.29 10.80 38.48
CA LYS A 271 -4.72 10.83 38.85
C LYS A 271 -5.64 10.45 37.69
N PHE A 272 -5.28 10.80 36.44
CA PHE A 272 -6.05 10.45 35.24
C PHE A 272 -6.15 8.93 35.02
N VAL A 273 -5.11 8.18 35.39
CA VAL A 273 -5.11 6.71 35.27
C VAL A 273 -6.05 6.05 36.29
N ARG A 274 -6.27 6.69 37.45
CA ARG A 274 -7.13 6.17 38.51
C ARG A 274 -8.61 6.48 38.26
N GLN A 275 -8.91 7.69 37.78
CA GLN A 275 -10.29 8.14 37.56
C GLN A 275 -11.00 7.36 36.44
N ASN A 276 -10.28 6.98 35.37
CA ASN A 276 -10.84 6.09 34.35
C ASN A 276 -11.13 4.68 34.87
N ARG A 277 -10.38 4.20 35.87
CA ARG A 277 -10.58 2.88 36.48
C ARG A 277 -11.81 2.83 37.39
N GLU A 278 -12.16 3.97 37.98
CA GLU A 278 -13.34 4.13 38.84
C GLU A 278 -14.61 4.37 37.99
N ALA A 279 -14.50 5.04 36.84
CA ALA A 279 -15.59 5.17 35.88
C ALA A 279 -15.97 3.84 35.18
N GLU A 280 -15.00 2.94 34.96
CA GLU A 280 -15.23 1.61 34.38
C GLU A 280 -15.83 0.59 35.38
N SER A 281 -15.74 0.83 36.69
CA SER A 281 -16.21 -0.13 37.71
C SER A 281 -17.67 0.03 38.12
N GLY A 282 -18.36 1.09 37.66
CA GLY A 282 -19.79 1.30 37.88
C GLY A 282 -20.21 1.42 39.36
N LEU A 283 -19.27 1.57 40.29
CA LEU A 283 -19.59 1.86 41.69
C LEU A 283 -19.91 3.34 41.84
N PRO A 284 -20.98 3.73 42.55
CA PRO A 284 -21.19 5.11 42.90
C PRO A 284 -20.01 5.62 43.76
N PRO A 285 -19.64 6.90 43.65
CA PRO A 285 -18.59 7.48 44.48
C PRO A 285 -18.94 7.25 45.95
N THR A 286 -18.02 6.62 46.68
CA THR A 286 -18.12 6.44 48.13
C THR A 286 -18.38 7.79 48.79
N LEU A 287 -19.34 7.83 49.72
CA LEU A 287 -19.83 8.98 50.51
C LEU A 287 -18.77 9.60 51.45
N ALA A 288 -17.55 9.83 50.96
CA ALA A 288 -16.44 10.42 51.71
C ALA A 288 -15.98 11.78 51.11
N GLU A 289 -16.58 12.23 50.00
CA GLU A 289 -16.32 13.56 49.40
C GLU A 289 -17.54 14.51 49.47
N MET A 290 -18.59 14.16 50.23
CA MET A 290 -19.77 15.01 50.44
C MET A 290 -19.73 15.84 51.73
N ASP A 291 -18.63 15.83 52.49
CA ASP A 291 -18.54 16.47 53.81
C ASP A 291 -17.57 17.67 53.88
N GLU A 292 -17.10 18.20 52.75
CA GLU A 292 -16.13 19.32 52.73
C GLU A 292 -16.60 20.59 52.00
N THR A 293 -17.87 20.68 51.60
CA THR A 293 -18.39 21.89 50.91
C THR A 293 -19.65 22.50 51.50
N ASP A 294 -19.97 22.27 52.79
CA ASP A 294 -21.15 22.90 53.40
C ASP A 294 -20.92 23.41 54.84
N VAL A 295 -19.71 23.90 55.14
CA VAL A 295 -19.45 24.65 56.38
C VAL A 295 -18.43 25.74 56.09
N THR A 296 -18.90 26.92 55.66
CA THR A 296 -18.41 28.27 56.02
C THR A 296 -18.82 29.29 54.94
N GLU A 297 -20.01 29.85 55.04
CA GLU A 297 -20.30 31.26 54.68
C GLU A 297 -21.77 31.56 54.99
N ASP A 298 -22.06 31.86 56.25
CA ASP A 298 -23.12 32.81 56.63
C ASP A 298 -23.07 33.03 58.16
N THR A 299 -22.12 33.86 58.60
CA THR A 299 -22.20 34.61 59.86
C THR A 299 -21.26 35.82 59.79
N ASP A 300 -21.80 36.99 60.14
CA ASP A 300 -21.18 38.32 60.35
C ASP A 300 -20.77 39.06 59.06
N SER A 301 -21.30 40.24 58.69
CA SER A 301 -21.76 41.40 59.46
C SER A 301 -22.66 42.30 58.60
#